data_AF-A0A5N5PMI3-F1
#
_entry.id   AF-A0A5N5PMI3-F1
#
_cell.length_a   1.000
_cell.length_b   1.000
_cell.length_c   1.000
_cell.angle_alpha   90.00
_cell.angle_beta   90.00
_cell.angle_gamma   90.00
#
_symmetry.space_group_name_H-M   'P 1'
#
loop_
_entity.id
_entity.type
_entity.pdbx_description
1 polymer ?
#
loop_
_entity_poly.entity_id
_entity_poly.type
_entity_poly.pdbx_seq_one_letter_code
_entity_poly.pdbx_strand_id
1 'polypeptide(L)'
;MSPTITTRSHRLFDVHRQYYVTYRGFSVAPPAFIGRIHPPRRRKANHSLTPFSQWTSHYMSSFTTEVPYIPSLQNTNSNTMTSHKDPLVWIDCEMTGLDSDTDEIIEIFCLITNGDLEVTHDEGWGTVVHQTQERMDAMDEWCRNTHGKTGLTKAVVESTMTAEQAAEDLLAYIQKHVTEPRTALLAGNSVHADKAFLSKGPYRKVLEFLHYRILDVSSIKEAAKRWAPDVVAKAPAKKGLHEARLDILESIEEARYYREAFFKPAQDASAKA
;
A
#
# COMPACT_ATOMS: atom_id res chain seq x y z
N MET A 1 32.98 16.93 -49.10
CA MET A 1 33.52 16.09 -48.02
C MET A 1 32.37 15.74 -47.10
N SER A 2 31.86 14.52 -47.22
CA SER A 2 30.72 14.00 -46.45
C SER A 2 31.21 13.40 -45.13
N PRO A 3 30.48 13.53 -44.01
CA PRO A 3 30.72 12.71 -42.83
C PRO A 3 29.79 11.50 -42.79
N THR A 4 30.38 10.43 -42.31
CA THR A 4 30.00 9.02 -42.38
C THR A 4 28.91 8.66 -41.37
N ILE A 5 27.92 7.89 -41.82
CA ILE A 5 26.97 7.15 -40.97
C ILE A 5 27.64 5.86 -40.52
N THR A 6 27.72 5.62 -39.21
CA THR A 6 28.05 4.31 -38.64
C THR A 6 26.97 3.91 -37.64
N THR A 7 26.08 3.01 -38.08
CA THR A 7 25.17 2.23 -37.24
C THR A 7 25.95 1.22 -36.40
N ARG A 8 25.62 1.07 -35.10
CA ARG A 8 26.03 -0.09 -34.32
C ARG A 8 24.86 -0.68 -33.52
N SER A 9 24.77 -1.99 -33.67
CA SER A 9 23.75 -2.94 -33.26
C SER A 9 23.56 -3.08 -31.75
N HIS A 10 22.30 -3.34 -31.39
CA HIS A 10 21.77 -3.93 -30.17
C HIS A 10 22.66 -4.99 -29.50
N ARG A 11 22.73 -4.95 -28.16
CA ARG A 11 22.87 -6.13 -27.29
C ARG A 11 21.90 -5.98 -26.11
N LEU A 12 20.92 -6.87 -26.09
CA LEU A 12 20.10 -7.19 -24.91
C LEU A 12 20.99 -7.90 -23.89
N PHE A 13 21.02 -7.40 -22.66
CA PHE A 13 21.53 -8.14 -21.52
C PHE A 13 20.34 -8.60 -20.66
N ASP A 14 20.17 -9.91 -20.65
CA ASP A 14 19.29 -10.68 -19.79
C ASP A 14 19.99 -10.86 -18.43
N VAL A 15 19.30 -10.54 -17.33
CA VAL A 15 19.78 -10.82 -15.97
C VAL A 15 18.61 -11.28 -15.10
N HIS A 16 18.30 -12.57 -15.18
CA HIS A 16 17.53 -13.29 -14.17
C HIS A 16 18.27 -13.26 -12.83
N ARG A 17 17.70 -12.63 -11.80
CA ARG A 17 18.09 -12.80 -10.39
C ARG A 17 17.00 -13.56 -9.65
N GLN A 18 17.29 -14.81 -9.30
CA GLN A 18 16.53 -15.61 -8.34
C GLN A 18 16.82 -15.10 -6.92
N TYR A 19 15.77 -14.74 -6.19
CA TYR A 19 15.85 -14.48 -4.75
C TYR A 19 15.57 -15.79 -4.01
N TYR A 20 16.56 -16.28 -3.26
CA TYR A 20 16.37 -17.28 -2.21
C TYR A 20 16.28 -16.54 -0.87
N VAL A 21 15.13 -16.65 -0.20
CA VAL A 21 14.98 -16.24 1.21
C VAL A 21 15.13 -17.50 2.07
N THR A 22 16.24 -17.61 2.78
CA THR A 22 16.43 -18.63 3.81
C THR A 22 15.88 -18.15 5.14
N TYR A 23 14.79 -18.77 5.61
CA TYR A 23 14.36 -18.65 7.00
C TYR A 23 15.24 -19.53 7.90
N ARG A 24 15.90 -18.92 8.89
CA ARG A 24 16.44 -19.62 10.06
C ARG A 24 15.62 -19.23 11.28
N GLY A 25 15.15 -20.22 12.03
CA GLY A 25 14.80 -20.04 13.44
C GLY A 25 13.53 -20.74 13.90
N PHE A 26 13.49 -22.08 13.89
CA PHE A 26 12.78 -22.84 14.93
C PHE A 26 13.54 -24.15 15.20
N SER A 27 13.89 -24.36 16.46
CA SER A 27 14.58 -25.53 16.99
C SER A 27 13.55 -26.62 17.28
N VAL A 28 13.71 -27.79 16.67
CA VAL A 28 13.12 -29.05 17.14
C VAL A 28 14.12 -30.16 16.82
N ALA A 29 14.41 -30.98 17.83
CA ALA A 29 15.49 -31.97 17.85
C ALA A 29 15.31 -33.08 16.78
N PRO A 30 16.41 -33.63 16.21
CA PRO A 30 16.34 -34.74 15.27
C PRO A 30 16.47 -36.10 16.00
N PRO A 31 15.77 -37.16 15.56
CA PRO A 31 16.19 -38.53 15.82
C PRO A 31 17.27 -38.98 14.82
N ALA A 32 18.03 -39.97 15.26
CA ALA A 32 19.37 -40.36 14.81
C ALA A 32 19.52 -40.87 13.37
N PHE A 33 20.73 -40.66 12.87
CA PHE A 33 21.31 -41.14 11.62
C PHE A 33 21.77 -42.61 11.75
N ILE A 34 21.42 -43.49 10.81
CA ILE A 34 22.17 -44.72 10.52
C ILE A 34 22.23 -44.96 9.00
N GLY A 35 23.44 -45.08 8.46
CA GLY A 35 23.68 -45.81 7.21
C GLY A 35 24.53 -45.08 6.17
N ARG A 36 25.86 -45.20 6.26
CA ARG A 36 26.80 -44.92 5.16
C ARG A 36 26.68 -46.00 4.08
N ILE A 37 26.64 -45.60 2.80
CA ILE A 37 27.04 -46.47 1.68
C ILE A 37 27.96 -45.66 0.75
N HIS A 38 29.10 -46.28 0.38
CA HIS A 38 30.17 -45.74 -0.46
C HIS A 38 29.76 -45.59 -1.95
N PRO A 39 30.47 -44.78 -2.74
CA PRO A 39 30.07 -44.41 -4.10
C PRO A 39 30.56 -45.42 -5.15
N PRO A 40 29.83 -45.68 -6.24
CA PRO A 40 30.41 -46.27 -7.44
C PRO A 40 30.89 -45.18 -8.40
N ARG A 41 32.05 -45.48 -8.98
CA ARG A 41 32.83 -44.76 -9.99
C ARG A 41 32.05 -44.32 -11.24
N ARG A 42 32.52 -43.20 -11.80
CA ARG A 42 32.34 -42.73 -13.19
C ARG A 42 32.37 -43.87 -14.23
N ARG A 43 31.37 -43.88 -15.12
CA ARG A 43 31.55 -44.18 -16.55
C ARG A 43 30.90 -43.07 -17.37
N LYS A 44 31.68 -42.53 -18.31
CA LYS A 44 31.26 -41.60 -19.36
C LYS A 44 30.76 -42.38 -20.58
N ALA A 45 29.99 -41.68 -21.42
CA ALA A 45 29.62 -41.95 -22.82
C ALA A 45 28.52 -43.02 -23.02
N ASN A 46 27.51 -42.86 -23.90
CA ASN A 46 27.27 -41.92 -24.99
C ASN A 46 25.75 -41.84 -25.32
N HIS A 47 25.38 -40.71 -25.93
CA HIS A 47 24.16 -40.33 -26.63
C HIS A 47 23.12 -41.42 -27.00
N SER A 48 21.87 -41.19 -26.60
CA SER A 48 20.73 -41.17 -27.53
C SER A 48 19.68 -40.18 -27.01
N LEU A 49 19.34 -39.20 -27.86
CA LEU A 49 18.24 -38.28 -27.63
C LEU A 49 16.94 -39.05 -27.93
N THR A 50 16.10 -39.27 -26.93
CA THR A 50 14.73 -39.73 -27.16
C THR A 50 13.80 -38.53 -27.41
N PRO A 51 12.85 -38.61 -28.36
CA PRO A 51 12.09 -37.46 -28.83
C PRO A 51 11.03 -36.96 -27.83
N PHE A 52 10.70 -35.68 -27.93
CA PHE A 52 9.69 -34.91 -27.19
C PHE A 52 8.23 -35.34 -27.48
N SER A 53 7.93 -36.64 -27.60
CA SER A 53 6.59 -37.12 -27.99
C SER A 53 5.97 -38.15 -27.04
N GLN A 54 6.38 -38.17 -25.77
CA GLN A 54 5.78 -39.07 -24.75
C GLN A 54 5.16 -38.33 -23.55
N TRP A 55 4.97 -37.01 -23.63
CA TRP A 55 4.34 -36.20 -22.57
C TRP A 55 3.10 -35.44 -23.04
N THR A 56 2.29 -36.00 -23.95
CA THR A 56 1.06 -35.34 -24.43
C THR A 56 -0.18 -36.23 -24.49
N SER A 57 -0.24 -37.35 -23.77
CA SER A 57 -1.44 -38.21 -23.79
C SER A 57 -2.09 -38.51 -22.43
N HIS A 58 -1.81 -37.72 -21.38
CA HIS A 58 -2.52 -37.87 -20.10
C HIS A 58 -3.07 -36.57 -19.51
N TYR A 59 -3.06 -35.46 -20.26
CA TYR A 59 -3.55 -34.18 -19.73
C TYR A 59 -4.24 -33.30 -20.78
N MET A 60 -5.05 -33.89 -21.67
CA MET A 60 -5.92 -33.11 -22.58
C MET A 60 -7.20 -33.87 -22.93
N SER A 61 -7.93 -34.41 -21.94
CA SER A 61 -9.23 -35.07 -22.20
C SER A 61 -10.32 -34.82 -21.14
N SER A 62 -10.35 -33.63 -20.53
CA SER A 62 -11.54 -33.20 -19.79
C SER A 62 -11.54 -31.68 -19.57
N PHE A 63 -11.71 -30.91 -20.64
CA PHE A 63 -12.29 -29.57 -20.52
C PHE A 63 -13.80 -29.73 -20.64
N THR A 64 -14.45 -30.04 -19.51
CA THR A 64 -15.88 -29.83 -19.34
C THR A 64 -16.09 -28.37 -18.91
N THR A 65 -17.02 -27.69 -19.57
CA THR A 65 -17.39 -26.28 -19.37
C THR A 65 -18.19 -26.06 -18.09
N GLU A 66 -17.74 -26.62 -16.96
CA GLU A 66 -18.36 -26.40 -15.67
C GLU A 66 -17.30 -25.92 -14.68
N VAL A 67 -17.45 -24.67 -14.25
CA VAL A 67 -16.68 -24.11 -13.14
C VAL A 67 -17.04 -24.94 -11.90
N PRO A 68 -16.09 -25.62 -11.24
CA PRO A 68 -16.43 -26.45 -10.10
C PRO A 68 -16.99 -25.57 -8.97
N TYR A 69 -18.17 -25.94 -8.47
CA TYR A 69 -18.76 -25.39 -7.26
C TYR A 69 -17.80 -25.60 -6.08
N ILE A 70 -17.27 -24.51 -5.53
CA ILE A 70 -16.46 -24.53 -4.30
C ILE A 70 -17.44 -24.54 -3.12
N PRO A 71 -17.50 -25.60 -2.29
CA PRO A 71 -18.33 -25.61 -1.11
C PRO A 71 -17.92 -24.46 -0.18
N SER A 72 -18.90 -23.77 0.40
CA SER A 72 -18.67 -22.70 1.37
C SER A 72 -17.68 -23.17 2.44
N LEU A 73 -16.53 -22.51 2.53
CA LEU A 73 -15.59 -22.71 3.62
C LEU A 73 -16.33 -22.39 4.93
N GLN A 74 -16.64 -23.43 5.70
CA GLN A 74 -17.10 -23.27 7.06
C GLN A 74 -15.96 -22.61 7.85
N ASN A 75 -16.22 -21.38 8.30
CA ASN A 75 -15.26 -20.52 8.96
C ASN A 75 -14.94 -21.04 10.37
N THR A 76 -13.99 -21.97 10.47
CA THR A 76 -13.39 -22.36 11.76
C THR A 76 -12.09 -21.59 11.95
N ASN A 77 -12.19 -20.29 12.29
CA ASN A 77 -11.16 -19.49 12.96
C ASN A 77 -11.72 -18.09 13.29
N SER A 78 -12.63 -18.03 14.26
CA SER A 78 -13.18 -16.78 14.80
C SER A 78 -12.23 -16.16 15.85
N ASN A 79 -11.07 -15.64 15.43
CA ASN A 79 -10.29 -14.77 16.33
C ASN A 79 -9.46 -13.66 15.65
N THR A 80 -9.73 -13.33 14.38
CA THR A 80 -9.12 -12.17 13.69
C THR A 80 -10.10 -11.49 12.73
N MET A 81 -11.40 -11.47 13.06
CA MET A 81 -12.26 -10.46 12.46
C MET A 81 -11.91 -9.14 13.15
N THR A 82 -11.29 -8.22 12.40
CA THR A 82 -11.26 -6.81 12.77
C THR A 82 -12.67 -6.45 13.23
N SER A 83 -12.79 -6.03 14.48
CA SER A 83 -14.08 -5.62 15.01
C SER A 83 -14.63 -4.53 14.08
N HIS A 84 -15.93 -4.53 13.82
CA HIS A 84 -16.60 -3.48 13.04
C HIS A 84 -16.32 -2.05 13.55
N LYS A 85 -15.69 -1.92 14.73
CA LYS A 85 -15.39 -0.68 15.41
C LYS A 85 -13.89 -0.37 15.53
N ASP A 86 -13.02 -1.17 14.92
CA ASP A 86 -11.58 -0.89 14.98
C ASP A 86 -11.28 0.50 14.39
N PRO A 87 -10.38 1.29 15.02
CA PRO A 87 -10.11 2.65 14.56
C PRO A 87 -9.49 2.69 13.17
N LEU A 88 -9.70 3.81 12.48
CA LEU A 88 -9.00 4.15 11.24
C LEU A 88 -8.11 5.36 11.51
N VAL A 89 -6.84 5.23 11.14
CA VAL A 89 -5.83 6.28 11.24
C VAL A 89 -5.65 6.88 9.86
N TRP A 90 -6.24 8.05 9.66
CA TRP A 90 -6.23 8.79 8.41
C TRP A 90 -4.99 9.65 8.35
N ILE A 91 -4.09 9.38 7.41
CA ILE A 91 -2.87 10.15 7.21
C ILE A 91 -2.83 10.63 5.77
N ASP A 92 -2.43 11.87 5.60
CA ASP A 92 -2.12 12.51 4.33
C ASP A 92 -0.79 13.24 4.48
N CYS A 93 0.09 13.02 3.53
CA CYS A 93 1.41 13.62 3.46
C CYS A 93 1.51 14.52 2.24
N GLU A 94 2.14 15.68 2.40
CA GLU A 94 2.70 16.42 1.27
C GLU A 94 4.20 16.08 1.18
N MET A 95 4.67 15.88 -0.04
CA MET A 95 6.04 15.44 -0.33
C MET A 95 6.75 16.36 -1.33
N THR A 96 8.08 16.26 -1.36
CA THR A 96 8.90 16.94 -2.38
C THR A 96 8.76 16.35 -3.79
N GLY A 97 8.15 15.17 -3.90
CA GLY A 97 7.94 14.41 -5.13
C GLY A 97 7.26 13.07 -4.85
N LEU A 98 7.41 12.11 -5.77
CA LEU A 98 6.71 10.82 -5.72
C LEU A 98 7.63 9.63 -5.44
N ASP A 99 8.96 9.82 -5.42
CA ASP A 99 9.92 8.75 -5.18
C ASP A 99 10.32 8.69 -3.71
N SER A 100 9.71 7.76 -2.96
CA SER A 100 10.01 7.56 -1.53
C SER A 100 11.47 7.21 -1.21
N ASP A 101 12.32 6.88 -2.18
CA ASP A 101 13.75 6.67 -1.95
C ASP A 101 14.57 7.97 -1.95
N THR A 102 14.07 9.04 -2.59
CA THR A 102 14.82 10.29 -2.79
C THR A 102 14.09 11.57 -2.37
N ASP A 103 12.77 11.49 -2.29
CA ASP A 103 11.87 12.56 -1.86
C ASP A 103 11.55 12.46 -0.37
N GLU A 104 11.14 13.58 0.20
CA GLU A 104 10.93 13.74 1.62
C GLU A 104 9.49 14.15 1.93
N ILE A 105 8.97 13.73 3.10
CA ILE A 105 7.74 14.28 3.68
C ILE A 105 8.04 15.71 4.16
N ILE A 106 7.18 16.65 3.78
CA ILE A 106 7.29 18.08 4.12
C ILE A 106 6.07 18.61 4.88
N GLU A 107 4.93 17.95 4.80
CA GLU A 107 3.79 18.14 5.68
C GLU A 107 3.18 16.77 5.98
N ILE A 108 2.66 16.60 7.19
CA ILE A 108 1.91 15.40 7.57
C ILE A 108 0.76 15.79 8.48
N PHE A 109 -0.42 15.25 8.20
CA PHE A 109 -1.59 15.39 9.05
C PHE A 109 -2.19 14.03 9.37
N CYS A 110 -2.79 13.91 10.56
CA CYS A 110 -3.37 12.69 11.08
C CYS A 110 -4.73 12.99 11.73
N LEU A 111 -5.76 12.23 11.36
CA LEU A 111 -7.06 12.18 12.03
C LEU A 111 -7.43 10.74 12.37
N ILE A 112 -8.21 10.57 13.43
CA ILE A 112 -8.65 9.25 13.88
C ILE A 112 -10.17 9.19 13.86
N THR A 113 -10.70 8.19 13.15
CA THR A 113 -12.13 7.85 13.19
C THR A 113 -12.35 6.51 13.87
N ASN A 114 -13.57 6.28 14.32
CA ASN A 114 -14.04 4.92 14.58
C ASN A 114 -14.31 4.17 13.26
N GLY A 115 -14.72 2.90 13.34
CA GLY A 115 -15.10 2.10 12.17
C GLY A 115 -16.32 2.64 11.41
N ASP A 116 -17.12 3.50 12.04
CA ASP A 116 -18.27 4.20 11.44
C ASP A 116 -17.90 5.54 10.79
N LEU A 117 -16.61 5.80 10.57
CA LEU A 117 -16.09 7.01 9.92
C LEU A 117 -16.44 8.30 10.69
N GLU A 118 -16.80 8.21 11.96
CA GLU A 118 -17.02 9.37 12.83
C GLU A 118 -15.67 9.83 13.37
N VAL A 119 -15.36 11.11 13.21
CA VAL A 119 -14.11 11.69 13.73
C VAL A 119 -14.20 11.68 15.25
N THR A 120 -13.23 11.02 15.87
CA THR A 120 -13.22 10.85 17.33
C THR A 120 -12.44 11.97 18.03
N HIS A 121 -11.59 12.67 17.27
CA HIS A 121 -10.70 13.71 17.75
C HIS A 121 -10.53 14.78 16.66
N ASP A 122 -11.42 15.79 16.66
CA ASP A 122 -11.54 16.78 15.56
C ASP A 122 -10.32 17.68 15.35
N GLU A 123 -9.50 17.86 16.39
CA GLU A 123 -8.26 18.63 16.30
C GLU A 123 -7.24 17.95 15.38
N GLY A 124 -7.16 16.62 15.45
CA GLY A 124 -6.09 15.86 14.78
C GLY A 124 -4.71 16.11 15.37
N TRP A 125 -3.70 15.67 14.64
CA TRP A 125 -2.32 16.08 14.84
C TRP A 125 -1.69 16.32 13.47
N GLY A 126 -0.94 17.40 13.31
CA GLY A 126 -0.21 17.64 12.07
C GLY A 126 0.94 18.61 12.27
N THR A 127 1.89 18.56 11.35
CA THR A 127 3.07 19.40 11.39
C THR A 127 3.69 19.58 10.01
N VAL A 128 4.40 20.69 9.85
CA VAL A 128 5.25 20.97 8.69
C VAL A 128 6.67 20.56 9.05
N VAL A 129 7.28 19.70 8.24
CA VAL A 129 8.60 19.12 8.49
C VAL A 129 9.66 19.94 7.78
N HIS A 130 10.73 20.29 8.49
CA HIS A 130 11.80 21.11 7.97
C HIS A 130 12.55 20.42 6.82
N GLN A 131 12.82 21.19 5.76
CA GLN A 131 13.78 20.86 4.70
C GLN A 131 14.55 22.11 4.31
N THR A 132 15.77 21.92 3.79
CA THR A 132 16.60 23.05 3.36
C THR A 132 16.03 23.72 2.11
N GLN A 133 16.40 24.98 1.88
CA GLN A 133 16.01 25.70 0.67
C GLN A 133 16.48 24.97 -0.60
N GLU A 134 17.70 24.41 -0.59
CA GLU A 134 18.22 23.67 -1.74
C GLU A 134 17.37 22.43 -2.07
N ARG A 135 16.83 21.74 -1.06
CA ARG A 135 15.93 20.62 -1.27
C ARG A 135 14.61 21.08 -1.88
N MET A 136 14.04 22.15 -1.36
CA MET A 136 12.78 22.70 -1.87
C MET A 136 12.92 23.23 -3.31
N ASP A 137 14.06 23.81 -3.65
CA ASP A 137 14.36 24.30 -5.00
C ASP A 137 14.57 23.17 -6.01
N ALA A 138 14.95 21.97 -5.54
CA ALA A 138 15.19 20.78 -6.37
C ALA A 138 13.91 20.02 -6.77
N MET A 139 12.76 20.39 -6.20
CA MET A 139 11.46 19.82 -6.58
C MET A 139 11.12 20.10 -8.05
N ASP A 140 10.28 19.25 -8.63
CA ASP A 140 9.79 19.48 -9.99
C ASP A 140 8.92 20.76 -10.10
N GLU A 141 8.61 21.15 -11.34
CA GLU A 141 7.82 22.36 -11.58
C GLU A 141 6.41 22.29 -10.97
N TRP A 142 5.80 21.10 -10.91
CA TRP A 142 4.46 20.93 -10.36
C TRP A 142 4.49 21.15 -8.84
N CYS A 143 5.38 20.45 -8.13
CA CYS A 143 5.56 20.57 -6.68
C CYS A 143 5.92 22.01 -6.27
N ARG A 144 6.87 22.66 -6.95
CA ARG A 144 7.23 24.06 -6.65
C ARG A 144 6.05 25.02 -6.83
N ASN A 145 5.23 24.82 -7.86
CA ASN A 145 4.08 25.67 -8.11
C ASN A 145 2.94 25.42 -7.10
N THR A 146 2.65 24.16 -6.77
CA THR A 146 1.60 23.79 -5.82
C THR A 146 1.95 24.28 -4.42
N HIS A 147 3.11 23.86 -3.91
CA HIS A 147 3.56 24.18 -2.55
C HIS A 147 3.90 25.67 -2.37
N GLY A 148 4.30 26.34 -3.45
CA GLY A 148 4.51 27.79 -3.45
C GLY A 148 3.20 28.57 -3.32
N LYS A 149 2.11 28.12 -3.96
CA LYS A 149 0.79 28.78 -3.91
C LYS A 149 0.11 28.63 -2.55
N THR A 150 0.26 27.47 -1.90
CA THR A 150 -0.29 27.23 -0.57
C THR A 150 0.53 27.89 0.54
N GLY A 151 1.75 28.33 0.23
CA GLY A 151 2.71 28.87 1.20
C GLY A 151 3.50 27.80 1.94
N LEU A 152 3.26 26.51 1.64
CA LEU A 152 3.93 25.38 2.28
C LEU A 152 5.44 25.43 2.09
N THR A 153 5.94 25.82 0.90
CA THR A 153 7.40 25.94 0.67
C THR A 153 8.07 26.86 1.69
N LYS A 154 7.44 28.00 2.01
CA LYS A 154 7.98 28.93 3.00
C LYS A 154 7.91 28.34 4.40
N ALA A 155 6.78 27.74 4.76
CA ALA A 155 6.58 27.12 6.07
C ALA A 155 7.58 25.99 6.33
N VAL A 156 7.94 25.20 5.31
CA VAL A 156 8.92 24.12 5.39
C VAL A 156 10.31 24.66 5.72
N VAL A 157 10.74 25.70 5.02
CA VAL A 157 12.07 26.31 5.27
C VAL A 157 12.14 26.98 6.65
N GLU A 158 11.03 27.56 7.10
CA GLU A 158 10.93 28.21 8.42
C GLU A 158 10.70 27.22 9.59
N SER A 159 10.26 25.99 9.30
CA SER A 159 9.99 24.98 10.33
C SER A 159 11.26 24.59 11.06
N THR A 160 11.13 24.26 12.34
CA THR A 160 12.19 23.65 13.15
C THR A 160 11.92 22.18 13.46
N MET A 161 10.81 21.64 12.97
CA MET A 161 10.40 20.25 13.22
C MET A 161 11.24 19.31 12.37
N THR A 162 11.99 18.40 13.00
CA THR A 162 12.73 17.37 12.26
C THR A 162 11.83 16.19 11.89
N ALA A 163 12.23 15.39 10.90
CA ALA A 163 11.50 14.17 10.54
C ALA A 163 11.43 13.19 11.72
N GLU A 164 12.49 13.09 12.54
CA GLU A 164 12.51 12.23 13.72
C GLU A 164 11.48 12.67 14.76
N GLN A 165 11.42 13.97 15.05
CA GLN A 165 10.45 14.55 15.99
C GLN A 165 9.03 14.35 15.46
N ALA A 166 8.78 14.65 14.19
CA ALA A 166 7.48 14.42 13.57
C ALA A 166 7.05 12.95 13.65
N ALA A 167 7.96 12.00 13.41
CA ALA A 167 7.66 10.58 13.52
C ALA A 167 7.36 10.13 14.96
N GLU A 168 8.04 10.71 15.95
CA GLU A 168 7.81 10.43 17.38
C GLU A 168 6.48 11.00 17.85
N ASP A 169 6.21 12.26 17.53
CA ASP A 169 4.99 12.97 17.89
C ASP A 169 3.77 12.32 17.23
N LEU A 170 3.86 11.95 15.95
CA LEU A 170 2.81 11.21 15.25
C LEU A 170 2.49 9.88 15.92
N LEU A 171 3.51 9.08 16.24
CA LEU A 171 3.31 7.80 16.90
C LEU A 171 2.70 7.99 18.29
N ALA A 172 3.18 8.98 19.05
CA ALA A 172 2.65 9.30 20.37
C ALA A 172 1.17 9.72 20.31
N TYR A 173 0.81 10.56 19.33
CA TYR A 173 -0.58 10.93 19.06
C TYR A 173 -1.43 9.69 18.76
N ILE A 174 -0.98 8.81 17.85
CA ILE A 174 -1.72 7.58 17.51
C ILE A 174 -1.88 6.68 18.74
N GLN A 175 -0.82 6.46 19.52
CA GLN A 175 -0.84 5.59 20.71
C GLN A 175 -1.72 6.14 21.83
N LYS A 176 -1.90 7.47 21.91
CA LYS A 176 -2.83 8.10 22.85
C LYS A 176 -4.29 7.71 22.58
N HIS A 177 -4.63 7.42 21.33
CA HIS A 177 -6.01 7.22 20.88
C HIS A 177 -6.31 5.79 20.41
N VAL A 178 -5.28 5.02 20.05
CA VAL A 178 -5.36 3.61 19.68
C VAL A 178 -4.57 2.81 20.71
N THR A 179 -5.27 2.16 21.64
CA THR A 179 -4.63 1.51 22.80
C THR A 179 -3.95 0.18 22.45
N GLU A 180 -4.49 -0.55 21.48
CA GLU A 180 -4.01 -1.88 21.12
C GLU A 180 -3.21 -1.82 19.81
N PRO A 181 -1.91 -2.19 19.81
CA PRO A 181 -1.13 -2.30 18.59
C PRO A 181 -1.79 -3.26 17.59
N ARG A 182 -1.56 -3.03 16.30
CA ARG A 182 -1.99 -3.91 15.20
C ARG A 182 -3.51 -4.01 15.02
N THR A 183 -4.29 -3.10 15.60
CA THR A 183 -5.75 -3.06 15.43
C THR A 183 -6.17 -2.04 14.37
N ALA A 184 -5.69 -0.79 14.48
CA ALA A 184 -6.08 0.28 13.57
C ALA A 184 -5.46 0.15 12.17
N LEU A 185 -6.23 0.46 11.13
CA LEU A 185 -5.76 0.49 9.74
C LEU A 185 -5.34 1.91 9.37
N LEU A 186 -4.29 2.02 8.54
CA LEU A 186 -3.99 3.25 7.82
C LEU A 186 -5.08 3.49 6.75
N ALA A 187 -5.63 4.69 6.70
CA ALA A 187 -6.73 5.07 5.82
C ALA A 187 -6.44 6.37 5.07
N GLY A 188 -7.02 6.52 3.88
CA GLY A 188 -6.88 7.73 3.05
C GLY A 188 -7.19 7.46 1.59
N ASN A 189 -7.14 8.50 0.77
CA ASN A 189 -7.20 8.36 -0.68
C ASN A 189 -5.82 8.06 -1.23
N SER A 190 -5.66 6.98 -2.00
CA SER A 190 -4.37 6.60 -2.58
C SER A 190 -3.29 6.41 -1.52
N VAL A 191 -3.70 6.03 -0.29
CA VAL A 191 -2.85 6.00 0.91
C VAL A 191 -1.68 5.01 0.83
N HIS A 192 -1.66 4.18 -0.21
CA HIS A 192 -0.48 3.38 -0.54
C HIS A 192 0.74 4.26 -0.91
N ALA A 193 0.52 5.47 -1.42
CA ALA A 193 1.57 6.46 -1.69
C ALA A 193 2.16 6.99 -0.38
N ASP A 194 1.33 7.48 0.55
CA ASP A 194 1.76 7.91 1.89
C ASP A 194 2.46 6.77 2.63
N LYS A 195 1.89 5.57 2.56
CA LYS A 195 2.47 4.36 3.14
C LYS A 195 3.88 4.07 2.59
N ALA A 196 4.17 4.41 1.34
CA ALA A 196 5.51 4.22 0.77
C ALA A 196 6.54 5.10 1.49
N PHE A 197 6.21 6.38 1.71
CA PHE A 197 7.05 7.30 2.48
C PHE A 197 7.12 6.91 3.97
N LEU A 198 5.98 6.58 4.59
CA LEU A 198 5.92 6.12 5.98
C LEU A 198 6.70 4.82 6.22
N SER A 199 6.98 4.04 5.17
CA SER A 199 7.79 2.81 5.29
C SER A 199 9.29 3.08 5.47
N LYS A 200 9.73 4.30 5.20
CA LYS A 200 11.10 4.74 5.40
C LYS A 200 11.33 5.17 6.85
N GLY A 201 12.58 5.14 7.28
CA GLY A 201 12.95 5.81 8.53
C GLY A 201 12.83 7.33 8.35
N PRO A 202 12.42 8.09 9.39
CA PRO A 202 12.13 7.66 10.76
C PRO A 202 10.68 7.18 11.00
N TYR A 203 9.78 7.31 10.03
CA TYR A 203 8.34 7.07 10.18
C TYR A 203 7.92 5.59 10.29
N ARG A 204 8.78 4.65 9.88
CA ARG A 204 8.50 3.19 9.91
C ARG A 204 7.86 2.68 11.21
N LYS A 205 8.23 3.27 12.34
CA LYS A 205 7.67 2.95 13.68
C LYS A 205 6.14 3.09 13.75
N VAL A 206 5.56 4.01 12.97
CA VAL A 206 4.11 4.20 12.85
C VAL A 206 3.46 2.99 12.17
N LEU A 207 4.01 2.53 11.05
CA LEU A 207 3.47 1.37 10.33
C LEU A 207 3.65 0.04 11.08
N GLU A 208 4.69 -0.05 11.93
CA GLU A 208 4.88 -1.20 12.81
C GLU A 208 3.79 -1.28 13.89
N PHE A 209 3.31 -0.13 14.36
CA PHE A 209 2.21 -0.03 15.31
C PHE A 209 0.84 -0.29 14.66
N LEU A 210 0.57 0.28 13.48
CA LEU A 210 -0.68 0.08 12.75
C LEU A 210 -0.81 -1.35 12.21
N HIS A 211 -2.00 -1.77 11.79
CA HIS A 211 -2.21 -3.03 11.08
C HIS A 211 -1.60 -2.99 9.67
N TYR A 212 -1.27 -4.15 9.08
CA TYR A 212 -0.60 -4.19 7.76
C TYR A 212 -1.51 -3.83 6.57
N ARG A 213 -2.82 -3.95 6.76
CA ARG A 213 -3.83 -3.58 5.74
C ARG A 213 -4.05 -2.07 5.76
N ILE A 214 -4.52 -1.57 4.63
CA ILE A 214 -4.95 -0.20 4.46
C ILE A 214 -6.43 -0.15 4.04
N LEU A 215 -7.10 0.94 4.39
CA LEU A 215 -8.36 1.33 3.78
C LEU A 215 -8.07 2.42 2.74
N ASP A 216 -7.93 2.01 1.48
CA ASP A 216 -7.68 2.94 0.37
C ASP A 216 -9.01 3.32 -0.31
N VAL A 217 -9.48 4.54 -0.06
CA VAL A 217 -10.75 5.06 -0.60
C VAL A 217 -10.70 5.14 -2.13
N SER A 218 -9.52 5.38 -2.71
CA SER A 218 -9.34 5.44 -4.17
C SER A 218 -9.58 4.08 -4.82
N SER A 219 -9.36 2.97 -4.11
CA SER A 219 -9.71 1.63 -4.63
C SER A 219 -11.22 1.47 -4.82
N ILE A 220 -12.01 1.98 -3.87
CA ILE A 220 -13.48 1.96 -3.95
C ILE A 220 -13.95 2.88 -5.08
N LYS A 221 -13.36 4.08 -5.18
CA LYS A 221 -13.61 5.04 -6.27
C LYS A 221 -13.36 4.43 -7.65
N GLU A 222 -12.22 3.77 -7.86
CA GLU A 222 -11.86 3.18 -9.14
C GLU A 222 -12.75 1.99 -9.53
N ALA A 223 -13.20 1.20 -8.54
CA ALA A 223 -14.23 0.18 -8.75
C ALA A 223 -15.58 0.81 -9.14
N ALA A 224 -16.02 1.83 -8.39
CA ALA A 224 -17.26 2.55 -8.63
C ALA A 224 -17.30 3.19 -10.03
N LYS A 225 -16.19 3.77 -10.51
CA LYS A 225 -16.11 4.33 -11.88
C LYS A 225 -16.41 3.30 -12.97
N ARG A 226 -16.06 2.03 -12.74
CA ARG A 226 -16.22 0.94 -13.71
C ARG A 226 -17.57 0.22 -13.58
N TRP A 227 -18.06 0.07 -12.36
CA TRP A 227 -19.20 -0.80 -12.08
C TRP A 227 -20.48 -0.04 -11.71
N ALA A 228 -20.37 1.24 -11.34
CA ALA A 228 -21.48 2.10 -10.94
C ALA A 228 -21.21 3.58 -11.28
N PRO A 229 -21.02 3.92 -12.57
CA PRO A 229 -20.68 5.29 -12.99
C PRO A 229 -21.71 6.34 -12.54
N ASP A 230 -22.99 5.98 -12.47
CA ASP A 230 -24.07 6.87 -12.00
C ASP A 230 -23.94 7.24 -10.52
N VAL A 231 -23.31 6.38 -9.71
CA VAL A 231 -23.01 6.67 -8.30
C VAL A 231 -21.84 7.66 -8.26
N VAL A 232 -20.76 7.42 -8.99
CA VAL A 232 -19.61 8.34 -9.01
C VAL A 232 -19.99 9.74 -9.49
N ALA A 233 -20.90 9.86 -10.46
CA ALA A 233 -21.40 11.15 -10.94
C ALA A 233 -22.09 12.00 -9.85
N LYS A 234 -22.54 11.37 -8.75
CA LYS A 234 -23.19 12.02 -7.62
C LYS A 234 -22.27 12.16 -6.40
N ALA A 235 -21.03 11.68 -6.49
CA ALA A 235 -20.06 11.81 -5.40
C ALA A 235 -19.70 13.29 -5.16
N PRO A 236 -19.41 13.69 -3.92
CA PRO A 236 -18.94 15.04 -3.62
C PRO A 236 -17.70 15.40 -4.46
N ALA A 237 -17.69 16.60 -5.03
CA ALA A 237 -16.51 17.11 -5.73
C ALA A 237 -15.45 17.51 -4.70
N LYS A 238 -14.22 17.01 -4.87
CA LYS A 238 -13.06 17.46 -4.10
C LYS A 238 -12.72 18.89 -4.47
N LYS A 239 -12.37 19.73 -3.49
CA LYS A 239 -11.91 21.09 -3.75
C LYS A 239 -10.46 21.12 -4.22
N GLY A 240 -9.67 20.09 -3.87
CA GLY A 240 -8.28 19.93 -4.32
C GLY A 240 -7.41 21.09 -3.87
N LEU A 241 -7.46 21.42 -2.58
CA LEU A 241 -6.76 22.57 -2.02
C LEU A 241 -5.30 22.27 -1.68
N HIS A 242 -4.87 21.00 -1.69
CA HIS A 242 -3.51 20.58 -1.35
C HIS A 242 -3.13 21.08 0.05
N GLU A 243 -3.99 20.76 1.01
CA GLU A 243 -3.84 21.06 2.43
C GLU A 243 -4.20 19.79 3.20
N ALA A 244 -3.20 19.16 3.80
CA ALA A 244 -3.30 17.78 4.29
C ALA A 244 -4.53 17.52 5.20
N ARG A 245 -4.87 18.47 6.08
CA ARG A 245 -6.06 18.35 6.95
C ARG A 245 -7.36 18.33 6.15
N LEU A 246 -7.52 19.26 5.20
CA LEU A 246 -8.73 19.36 4.39
C LEU A 246 -8.85 18.16 3.47
N ASP A 247 -7.75 17.71 2.89
CA ASP A 247 -7.74 16.54 2.02
C ASP A 247 -8.11 15.24 2.76
N ILE A 248 -7.72 15.09 4.04
CA ILE A 248 -8.22 13.99 4.89
C ILE A 248 -9.73 14.10 5.11
N LEU A 249 -10.25 15.28 5.44
CA LEU A 249 -11.69 15.47 5.67
C LEU A 249 -12.51 15.17 4.42
N GLU A 250 -12.02 15.59 3.24
CA GLU A 250 -12.63 15.23 1.96
C GLU A 250 -12.56 13.71 1.69
N SER A 251 -11.47 13.05 2.09
CA SER A 251 -11.31 11.60 1.98
C SER A 251 -12.28 10.83 2.88
N ILE A 252 -12.50 11.30 4.11
CA ILE A 252 -13.49 10.72 5.05
C ILE A 252 -14.90 10.89 4.48
N GLU A 253 -15.23 12.06 3.94
CA GLU A 253 -16.54 12.30 3.36
C GLU A 253 -16.78 11.47 2.08
N GLU A 254 -15.77 11.31 1.24
CA GLU A 254 -15.82 10.40 0.09
C GLU A 254 -16.03 8.94 0.54
N ALA A 255 -15.36 8.50 1.60
CA ALA A 255 -15.55 7.16 2.18
C ALA A 255 -16.96 6.97 2.74
N ARG A 256 -17.51 7.97 3.44
CA ARG A 256 -18.90 7.95 3.93
C ARG A 256 -19.86 7.83 2.76
N TYR A 257 -19.69 8.64 1.73
CA TYR A 257 -20.52 8.58 0.53
C TYR A 257 -20.55 7.16 -0.07
N TYR A 258 -19.39 6.53 -0.28
CA TYR A 258 -19.35 5.18 -0.84
C TYR A 258 -19.91 4.11 0.11
N ARG A 259 -19.72 4.26 1.43
CA ARG A 259 -20.35 3.37 2.42
C ARG A 259 -21.87 3.40 2.29
N GLU A 260 -22.45 4.59 2.22
CA GLU A 260 -23.89 4.78 2.07
C GLU A 260 -24.41 4.24 0.74
N ALA A 261 -23.67 4.47 -0.36
CA ALA A 261 -24.11 4.09 -1.69
C ALA A 261 -23.99 2.58 -1.99
N PHE A 262 -22.99 1.89 -1.44
CA PHE A 262 -22.68 0.51 -1.82
C PHE A 262 -22.83 -0.52 -0.70
N PHE A 263 -22.71 -0.13 0.57
CA PHE A 263 -22.54 -1.08 1.67
C PHE A 263 -23.64 -1.03 2.72
N LYS A 264 -24.48 0.01 2.74
CA LYS A 264 -25.69 -0.02 3.57
C LYS A 264 -26.71 -1.02 3.00
N PRO A 265 -27.26 -1.94 3.83
CA PRO A 265 -28.35 -2.80 3.40
C PRO A 265 -29.54 -1.96 2.96
N ALA A 266 -30.25 -2.39 1.92
CA ALA A 266 -31.55 -1.84 1.53
C ALA A 266 -32.62 -2.20 2.58
N GLN A 267 -32.54 -1.64 3.79
CA GLN A 267 -33.55 -1.82 4.84
C GLN A 267 -34.59 -0.69 4.88
N ASP A 268 -34.42 0.38 4.07
CA ASP A 268 -35.35 1.52 4.05
C ASP A 268 -36.28 1.57 2.83
N ALA A 269 -36.17 0.61 1.90
CA ALA A 269 -37.03 0.56 0.70
C ALA A 269 -38.41 -0.08 0.97
N SER A 270 -38.60 -0.78 2.10
CA SER A 270 -39.86 -1.45 2.46
C SER A 270 -40.73 -0.68 3.47
N ALA A 271 -40.31 0.51 3.91
CA ALA A 271 -41.08 1.34 4.86
C ALA A 271 -42.01 2.37 4.18
N LYS A 272 -42.15 2.32 2.84
CA LYS A 272 -43.03 3.21 2.07
C LYS A 272 -43.88 2.44 1.03
N ALA A 273 -44.56 1.38 1.47
CA ALA A 273 -45.64 0.75 0.71
C ALA A 273 -46.93 0.79 1.54
#